data_AF-A0A8S4A6U6-F1
#
_entry.id   AF-A0A8S4A6U6-F1
#
_cell.length_a   1.000
_cell.length_b   1.000
_cell.length_c   1.000
_cell.angle_alpha   90.00
_cell.angle_beta   90.00
_cell.angle_gamma   90.00
#
_symmetry.space_group_name_H-M   'P 1'
#
loop_
_entity.id
_entity.type
_entity.pdbx_description
1 polymer ?
#
loop_
_entity_poly.entity_id
_entity_poly.type
_entity_poly.pdbx_seq_one_letter_code
_entity_poly.pdbx_strand_id
1 'polypeptide(L)'
;MAASTMSDKPKSKTTGKEEKGPVKVIKTPIDLQRLKLEKLMKNPNKEIVIPEKSKNKSLRPPLEFIRNIWGSSAGAGSGDFHVYRGVRRREYARQKFIKEKAEKINKRSRNSRLKKFKKSKNDS
;
A
#
# COMPACT_ATOMS: atom_id res chain seq x y z
N MET A 1 39.10 -45.41 4.23
CA MET A 1 38.89 -44.98 2.82
C MET A 1 37.82 -43.91 2.83
N ALA A 2 38.18 -42.69 2.43
CA ALA A 2 37.30 -41.52 2.42
C ALA A 2 36.36 -41.56 1.20
N ALA A 3 35.06 -41.44 1.41
CA ALA A 3 34.07 -41.28 0.33
C ALA A 3 33.43 -39.90 0.44
N SER A 4 33.92 -38.98 -0.39
CA SER A 4 33.41 -37.62 -0.56
C SER A 4 32.04 -37.66 -1.26
N THR A 5 30.95 -37.40 -0.53
CA THR A 5 29.64 -37.17 -1.14
C THR A 5 29.52 -35.71 -1.54
N MET A 6 29.76 -35.44 -2.82
CA MET A 6 29.55 -34.12 -3.41
C MET A 6 28.06 -33.78 -3.43
N SER A 7 27.72 -32.64 -2.84
CA SER A 7 26.39 -32.06 -2.84
C SER A 7 26.13 -31.35 -4.18
N ASP A 8 25.38 -32.00 -5.06
CA ASP A 8 24.87 -31.39 -6.30
C ASP A 8 23.81 -30.33 -5.98
N LYS A 9 24.20 -29.06 -6.12
CA LYS A 9 23.33 -27.91 -5.98
C LYS A 9 22.77 -27.55 -7.36
N PRO A 10 21.44 -27.54 -7.59
CA PRO A 10 20.90 -27.21 -8.90
C PRO A 10 21.15 -25.74 -9.24
N LYS A 11 21.97 -25.50 -10.26
CA LYS A 11 22.14 -24.20 -10.93
C LYS A 11 20.83 -23.85 -11.62
N SER A 12 20.04 -22.95 -11.04
CA SER A 12 18.91 -22.32 -11.75
C SER A 12 19.07 -20.81 -11.77
N LYS A 13 19.50 -20.28 -12.92
CA LYS A 13 18.72 -19.39 -13.79
C LYS A 13 19.68 -18.71 -14.76
N THR A 14 19.77 -19.32 -15.95
CA THR A 14 20.21 -18.68 -17.18
C THR A 14 19.46 -17.36 -17.33
N THR A 15 20.16 -16.26 -17.06
CA THR A 15 19.75 -14.92 -17.49
C THR A 15 19.87 -14.89 -19.01
N GLY A 16 18.79 -15.28 -19.69
CA GLY A 16 18.65 -15.02 -21.12
C GLY A 16 18.87 -13.53 -21.34
N LYS A 17 19.96 -13.18 -22.01
CA LYS A 17 20.21 -11.84 -22.53
C LYS A 17 19.11 -11.57 -23.54
N GLU A 18 18.02 -10.93 -23.12
CA GLU A 18 17.09 -10.33 -24.07
C GLU A 18 17.87 -9.23 -24.80
N GLU A 19 18.11 -9.45 -26.10
CA GLU A 19 18.62 -8.43 -26.99
C GLU A 19 17.77 -7.19 -26.83
N LYS A 20 18.43 -6.08 -26.48
CA LYS A 20 17.77 -4.78 -26.30
C LYS A 20 17.32 -4.30 -27.68
N GLY A 21 16.14 -4.75 -28.10
CA GLY A 21 15.44 -4.21 -29.26
C GLY A 21 15.28 -2.68 -29.12
N PRO A 22 15.07 -1.98 -30.25
CA PRO A 22 15.06 -0.52 -30.29
C PRO A 22 14.09 0.04 -29.24
N VAL A 23 14.52 1.10 -28.56
CA VAL A 23 13.72 1.79 -27.53
C VAL A 23 12.39 2.24 -28.16
N LYS A 24 11.32 1.49 -27.90
CA LYS A 24 9.97 1.82 -28.38
C LYS A 24 9.49 3.07 -27.65
N VAL A 25 9.57 4.21 -28.31
CA VAL A 25 9.05 5.49 -27.83
C VAL A 25 7.53 5.45 -27.83
N ILE A 26 6.93 5.68 -26.67
CA ILE A 26 5.49 5.76 -26.50
C ILE A 26 5.02 7.12 -26.98
N LYS A 27 4.11 7.17 -27.97
CA LYS A 27 3.52 8.42 -28.47
C LYS A 27 2.02 8.49 -28.19
N THR A 28 1.34 7.33 -28.22
CA THR A 28 -0.10 7.22 -28.00
C THR A 28 -0.44 6.27 -26.84
N PRO A 29 -1.65 6.40 -26.24
CA PRO A 29 -2.10 5.46 -25.20
C PRO A 29 -2.20 4.01 -25.69
N ILE A 30 -2.38 3.80 -27.00
CA ILE A 30 -2.41 2.49 -27.65
C ILE A 30 -1.03 1.82 -27.60
N ASP A 31 0.04 2.60 -27.79
CA ASP A 31 1.42 2.09 -27.72
C ASP A 31 1.74 1.54 -26.32
N LEU A 32 1.26 2.20 -25.26
CA LEU A 32 1.39 1.71 -23.88
C LEU A 32 0.72 0.36 -23.66
N GLN A 33 -0.48 0.18 -24.23
CA GLN A 33 -1.22 -1.07 -24.13
C GLN A 33 -0.51 -2.17 -24.90
N ARG A 34 -0.06 -1.89 -26.12
CA ARG A 34 0.71 -2.82 -26.96
C ARG A 34 1.98 -3.31 -26.27
N LEU A 35 2.75 -2.41 -25.64
CA LEU A 35 3.94 -2.79 -24.87
C LEU A 35 3.63 -3.67 -23.66
N LYS A 36 2.55 -3.36 -22.91
CA LYS A 36 2.10 -4.19 -21.79
C LYS A 36 1.68 -5.58 -22.28
N LEU A 37 0.96 -5.65 -23.40
CA LEU A 37 0.50 -6.89 -24.01
C LEU A 37 1.69 -7.74 -24.50
N GLU A 38 2.64 -7.16 -25.22
CA GLU A 38 3.89 -7.83 -25.62
C GLU A 38 4.63 -8.41 -24.40
N LYS A 39 4.72 -7.66 -23.30
CA LYS A 39 5.34 -8.13 -22.05
C LYS A 39 4.60 -9.29 -21.40
N LEU A 40 3.27 -9.31 -21.46
CA LEU A 40 2.45 -10.39 -20.93
C LEU A 40 2.55 -11.66 -21.81
N MET A 41 2.55 -11.49 -23.13
CA MET A 41 2.62 -12.61 -24.09
C MET A 41 4.00 -13.30 -24.15
N LYS A 42 5.08 -12.64 -23.72
CA LYS A 42 6.42 -13.25 -23.62
C LYS A 42 6.45 -14.50 -22.73
N ASN A 43 5.59 -14.59 -21.71
CA ASN A 43 5.56 -15.72 -20.78
C ASN A 43 4.11 -16.10 -20.42
N PRO A 44 3.41 -16.86 -21.26
CA PRO A 44 1.99 -17.20 -21.06
C PRO A 44 1.76 -18.15 -19.88
N ASN A 45 2.77 -18.95 -19.49
CA ASN A 45 2.66 -19.92 -18.39
C ASN A 45 2.79 -19.29 -16.99
N LYS A 46 3.08 -17.98 -16.89
CA LYS A 46 3.26 -17.29 -15.61
C LYS A 46 1.94 -16.68 -15.16
N GLU A 47 1.47 -17.07 -13.98
CA GLU A 47 0.29 -16.45 -13.37
C GLU A 47 0.48 -14.94 -13.17
N ILE A 48 -0.54 -14.18 -13.55
CA ILE A 48 -0.57 -12.72 -13.46
C ILE A 48 -1.25 -12.35 -12.14
N VAL A 49 -0.50 -11.75 -11.21
CA VAL A 49 -1.07 -11.23 -9.96
C VAL A 49 -1.75 -9.90 -10.25
N ILE A 50 -3.08 -9.89 -10.27
CA ILE A 50 -3.87 -8.65 -10.33
C ILE A 50 -3.77 -8.01 -8.94
N PRO A 51 -3.27 -6.76 -8.83
CA PRO A 51 -3.18 -6.10 -7.54
C PRO A 51 -4.59 -5.89 -6.98
N GLU A 52 -4.82 -6.40 -5.77
CA GLU A 52 -6.04 -6.10 -5.04
C GLU A 52 -6.18 -4.60 -4.81
N LYS A 53 -7.43 -4.14 -4.68
CA LYS A 53 -7.74 -2.75 -4.41
C LYS A 53 -6.96 -2.26 -3.20
N SER A 54 -6.28 -1.12 -3.33
CA SER A 54 -5.46 -0.58 -2.26
C SER A 54 -6.28 -0.44 -0.97
N LYS A 55 -5.77 -1.05 0.11
CA LYS A 55 -6.41 -0.96 1.43
C LYS A 55 -6.42 0.51 1.84
N ASN A 56 -7.57 0.96 2.35
CA ASN A 56 -7.68 2.32 2.88
C ASN A 56 -6.63 2.52 3.99
N LYS A 57 -5.99 3.69 4.03
CA LYS A 57 -5.03 4.03 5.09
C LYS A 57 -5.73 3.87 6.44
N SER A 58 -5.30 2.89 7.23
CA SER A 58 -5.81 2.64 8.58
C SER A 58 -4.72 2.97 9.59
N LEU A 59 -5.13 3.52 10.72
CA LEU A 59 -4.22 3.79 11.82
C LEU A 59 -4.06 2.53 12.66
N ARG A 60 -2.85 2.32 13.20
CA ARG A 60 -2.60 1.20 14.11
C ARG A 60 -3.42 1.42 15.39
N PRO A 61 -4.10 0.38 15.90
CA PRO A 61 -4.79 0.49 17.18
C PRO A 61 -3.78 0.77 18.31
N PRO A 62 -4.22 1.44 19.39
CA PRO A 62 -3.41 1.55 20.60
C PRO A 62 -3.14 0.16 21.19
N LEU A 63 -2.04 0.03 21.93
CA LEU A 63 -1.78 -1.19 22.70
C LEU A 63 -2.76 -1.24 23.87
N GLU A 64 -3.27 -2.43 24.17
CA GLU A 64 -4.23 -2.65 25.26
C GLU A 64 -3.57 -2.47 26.63
N PHE A 65 -2.37 -3.03 26.81
CA PHE A 65 -1.60 -2.92 28.05
C PHE A 65 -0.20 -2.39 27.76
N ILE A 66 0.20 -1.39 28.54
CA ILE A 66 1.59 -0.93 28.62
C ILE A 66 2.19 -1.57 29.86
N ARG A 67 3.18 -2.43 29.65
CA ARG A 67 3.79 -3.23 30.73
C ARG A 67 4.79 -2.44 31.57
N ASN A 68 5.36 -1.38 31.01
CA ASN A 68 6.47 -0.63 31.60
C ASN A 68 6.01 0.76 32.02
N ILE A 69 5.13 0.82 33.03
CA ILE A 69 4.64 2.09 33.59
C ILE A 69 5.41 2.35 34.89
N TRP A 70 6.09 3.49 34.98
CA TRP A 70 6.68 3.96 36.24
C TRP A 70 5.59 4.53 37.15
N GLY A 71 5.79 4.47 38.47
CA GLY A 71 4.81 4.94 39.45
C GLY A 71 4.41 6.40 39.22
N SER A 72 3.18 6.77 39.57
CA SER A 72 2.63 8.11 39.32
C SER A 72 3.42 9.25 39.96
N SER A 73 4.23 8.95 40.98
CA SER A 73 5.08 9.91 41.70
C SER A 73 6.54 9.88 41.24
N ALA A 74 6.90 9.03 40.27
CA ALA A 74 8.25 9.00 39.71
C ALA A 74 8.53 10.29 38.91
N GLY A 75 9.73 10.84 39.02
CA GLY A 75 10.15 12.01 38.26
C GLY A 75 10.28 11.74 36.76
N ALA A 76 10.43 12.81 35.97
CA ALA A 76 10.60 12.69 34.52
C ALA A 76 11.92 11.96 34.18
N GLY A 77 11.81 10.82 33.52
CA GLY A 77 12.94 10.06 33.01
C GLY A 77 13.50 10.62 31.71
N SER A 78 14.74 10.28 31.38
CA SER A 78 15.40 10.71 30.13
C SER A 78 14.68 10.21 28.86
N GLY A 79 13.90 9.14 28.95
CA GLY A 79 13.11 8.58 27.85
C GLY A 79 11.72 9.18 27.68
N ASP A 80 11.18 9.87 28.69
CA ASP A 80 9.77 10.29 28.71
C ASP A 80 9.46 11.32 27.62
N PHE A 81 10.43 12.17 27.29
CA PHE A 81 10.32 13.09 26.17
C PHE A 81 10.06 12.36 24.84
N HIS A 82 10.78 11.27 24.58
CA HIS A 82 10.61 10.51 23.35
C HIS A 82 9.31 9.71 23.33
N VAL A 83 8.88 9.20 24.49
CA VAL A 83 7.56 8.57 24.65
C VAL A 83 6.45 9.56 24.31
N TYR A 84 6.45 10.75 24.93
CA TYR A 84 5.48 11.81 24.64
C TYR A 84 5.52 12.22 23.16
N ARG A 85 6.71 12.44 22.58
CA ARG A 85 6.87 12.79 21.17
C ARG A 85 6.28 11.72 20.24
N GLY A 86 6.39 10.45 20.58
CA GLY A 86 5.80 9.34 19.84
C GLY A 86 4.28 9.30 19.95
N VAL A 87 3.76 9.37 21.17
CA VAL A 87 2.31 9.37 21.47
C VAL A 87 1.63 10.57 20.83
N ARG A 88 2.19 11.77 20.94
CA ARG A 88 1.65 13.00 20.36
C ARG A 88 1.55 12.92 18.83
N ARG A 89 2.59 12.43 18.15
CA ARG A 89 2.56 12.22 16.68
C ARG A 89 1.48 11.22 16.27
N ARG A 90 1.35 10.12 17.02
CA ARG A 90 0.31 9.10 16.78
C ARG A 90 -1.09 9.70 16.96
N GLU A 91 -1.30 10.49 18.01
CA GLU A 91 -2.58 11.10 18.31
C GLU A 91 -2.96 12.18 17.29
N TYR A 92 -2.02 13.02 16.85
CA TYR A 92 -2.28 14.01 15.78
C TYR A 92 -2.64 13.34 14.45
N ALA A 93 -1.95 12.26 14.08
CA ALA A 93 -2.32 11.47 12.91
C ALA A 93 -3.74 10.88 13.07
N ARG A 94 -4.10 10.45 14.29
CA ARG A 94 -5.44 9.95 14.63
C ARG A 94 -6.52 11.00 14.47
N GLN A 95 -6.34 12.16 15.08
CA GLN A 95 -7.30 13.26 14.99
C GLN A 95 -7.45 13.74 13.54
N LYS A 96 -6.35 13.85 12.79
CA LYS A 96 -6.39 14.25 11.38
C LYS A 96 -7.20 13.26 10.54
N PHE A 97 -6.97 11.96 10.71
CA PHE A 97 -7.71 10.92 9.99
C PHE A 97 -9.20 10.94 10.30
N ILE A 98 -9.58 11.13 11.57
CA ILE A 98 -10.98 11.21 11.98
C ILE A 98 -11.68 12.42 11.34
N LYS A 99 -11.03 13.59 11.38
CA LYS A 99 -11.55 14.82 10.75
C LYS A 99 -11.73 14.64 9.24
N GLU A 100 -10.72 14.12 8.55
CA GLU A 100 -10.76 13.88 7.10
C GLU A 100 -11.86 12.87 6.72
N LYS A 101 -11.99 11.78 7.50
CA LYS A 101 -13.02 10.76 7.27
C LYS A 101 -14.43 11.34 7.46
N ALA A 102 -14.65 12.12 8.51
CA ALA A 102 -15.93 12.79 8.76
C ALA A 102 -16.29 13.74 7.61
N GLU A 103 -15.34 14.55 7.15
CA GLU A 103 -15.53 15.48 6.04
C GLU A 103 -15.87 14.75 4.73
N LYS A 104 -15.13 13.67 4.43
CA LYS A 104 -15.37 12.85 3.23
C LYS A 104 -16.73 12.18 3.25
N ILE A 105 -17.20 11.69 4.40
CA ILE A 105 -18.54 11.10 4.56
C ILE A 105 -19.61 12.16 4.31
N ASN A 106 -19.47 13.35 4.91
CA ASN A 106 -20.43 14.44 4.73
C ASN A 106 -20.50 14.91 3.27
N LYS A 107 -19.34 15.12 2.63
CA LYS A 107 -19.24 15.43 1.20
C LYS A 107 -19.90 14.36 0.33
N ARG A 108 -19.66 13.07 0.61
CA ARG A 108 -20.28 11.96 -0.12
C ARG A 108 -21.80 11.94 0.03
N SER A 109 -22.32 12.15 1.25
CA SER A 109 -23.76 12.22 1.54
C SER A 109 -24.43 13.38 0.80
N ARG A 110 -23.82 14.56 0.81
CA ARG A 110 -24.29 15.74 0.06
C ARG A 110 -24.32 15.47 -1.43
N ASN A 111 -23.24 14.92 -1.98
CA ASN A 111 -23.16 14.58 -3.41
C ASN A 111 -24.20 13.54 -3.83
N SER A 112 -24.47 12.52 -2.99
CA SER A 112 -25.52 11.55 -3.29
C SER A 112 -26.92 12.17 -3.28
N ARG A 113 -27.19 13.09 -2.35
CA ARG A 113 -28.46 13.83 -2.30
C ARG A 113 -28.62 14.70 -3.55
N LEU A 114 -27.60 15.47 -3.91
CA LEU A 114 -27.62 16.33 -5.09
C LEU A 114 -27.83 15.52 -6.38
N LYS A 115 -27.20 14.35 -6.50
CA LYS A 115 -27.42 13.44 -7.63
C LYS A 115 -28.87 12.92 -7.71
N LYS A 116 -29.49 12.59 -6.57
CA LYS A 116 -30.91 12.18 -6.53
C LYS A 116 -31.83 13.32 -6.96
N PHE A 117 -31.62 14.53 -6.44
CA PHE A 117 -32.38 15.72 -6.83
C PHE A 117 -32.25 16.06 -8.32
N LYS A 118 -31.04 15.93 -8.88
CA LYS A 118 -30.83 16.13 -10.33
C LYS A 118 -31.52 15.06 -11.16
N LYS A 119 -31.50 13.80 -10.71
CA LYS A 119 -32.19 12.71 -11.41
C LYS A 119 -33.70 12.92 -11.42
N SER A 120 -34.31 13.23 -10.27
CA SER A 120 -35.75 13.50 -10.21
C SER A 120 -36.20 14.70 -11.05
N LYS A 121 -35.31 15.66 -11.32
CA LYS A 121 -35.57 16.81 -12.21
C LYS A 121 -35.44 16.50 -13.69
N ASN A 122 -34.69 15.46 -14.06
CA ASN A 122 -34.53 15.02 -15.44
C ASN A 122 -35.60 14.01 -15.86
N ASP A 123 -36.18 13.29 -14.89
CA ASP A 123 -37.23 12.29 -15.10
C ASP A 123 -38.66 12.90 -15.06
N SER A 124 -38.80 14.22 -14.89
CA SER A 124 -40.06 15.00 -14.95
C SER A 124 -40.02 16.00 -16.08
#